data_AF-A0A419IXJ2-F1
#
_entry.id   AF-A0A419IXJ2-F1
#
_cell.length_a   1.000
_cell.length_b   1.000
_cell.length_c   1.000
_cell.angle_alpha   90.00
_cell.angle_beta   90.00
_cell.angle_gamma   90.00
#
_symmetry.space_group_name_H-M   'P 1'
#
loop_
_entity.id
_entity.type
_entity.pdbx_description
1 polymer ?
#
loop_
_entity_poly.entity_id
_entity_poly.type
_entity_poly.pdbx_seq_one_letter_code
_entity_poly.pdbx_strand_id
1 'polypeptide(L)'
;MKSRSAKHLLKTFHLPIFLFLTLPIILFALYQSQDIRQKAAEFENATVQELTQRLIRTNEDYKRMNYFLQPQKYEELRLLAQTRKQKLLEEMRRHPDEAANALLSQTDLDQLDDELKQEQLVERPIQTQGKLRATIIDYATETEDSELIVELIPDVTKSDESYNVYFADLKPSLSMGGMSLDASGFILDNDILILNSSFETQTLGGLLDTNFPSQGSQKIEVLLHNYEDNLLQPKTLEQVTQIIFSNQYSLKNFYAENSFDTLSFSGSVHGYFTLPPRTDGSSCNNAGIGRLVDAAAQSHGINLTPETARLYFFLPTDCSTMQGWAVKDTDGVFRAYIAWARANGGTPTHEVGHLLGLAHANYLDCGEDIAPGGLPCYEYEYGDITDTMGYTDTLYHFNAAHKAALNWIPPTRVATVTENGTFTVTPLESAASENYQLLVIPVPGVYRYYLVGYRQPIGFDGRQVEGYNRLADETNYFDGVQVHLIDNSDFLLPTYLLNASGNSLPFAYGAIEDGHTFYDRFHGVKITQISHNSQGAQVTVEIVPSASPSPTPPLPSPSVTTSASPIPSPSVQFSLADLTDLLNNYLGNFDAQYQPKDKKINMLDAAYVMMHLE
;
A
#
# COMPACT_ATOMS: atom_id res chain seq x y z
N MET A 1 -54.13 62.52 37.97
CA MET A 1 -52.87 62.19 38.67
C MET A 1 -52.76 60.67 38.82
N LYS A 2 -52.11 59.97 37.87
CA LYS A 2 -51.86 58.53 37.95
C LYS A 2 -50.40 58.33 38.36
N SER A 3 -50.20 57.67 39.49
CA SER A 3 -48.90 57.29 40.04
C SER A 3 -48.15 56.37 39.07
N ARG A 4 -47.07 56.90 38.47
CA ARG A 4 -45.97 56.16 37.82
C ARG A 4 -44.91 55.91 38.89
N SER A 5 -44.85 54.71 39.48
CA SER A 5 -43.67 54.34 40.28
C SER A 5 -43.32 52.86 40.34
N ALA A 6 -44.14 51.93 39.84
CA ALA A 6 -43.87 50.49 40.05
C ALA A 6 -43.39 49.71 38.81
N LYS A 7 -43.57 50.21 37.59
CA LYS A 7 -43.34 49.40 36.37
C LYS A 7 -41.97 49.56 35.69
N HIS A 8 -41.15 50.54 36.09
CA HIS A 8 -39.81 50.71 35.50
C HIS A 8 -38.67 50.06 36.28
N LEU A 9 -38.86 49.73 37.55
CA LEU A 9 -37.84 49.07 38.37
C LEU A 9 -37.73 47.56 38.14
N LEU A 10 -38.78 46.88 37.64
CA LEU A 10 -38.69 45.44 37.36
C LEU A 10 -37.99 45.11 36.02
N LYS A 11 -38.00 46.02 35.04
CA LYS A 11 -37.39 45.76 33.70
C LYS A 11 -35.92 46.16 33.59
N THR A 12 -35.41 47.03 34.46
CA THR A 12 -34.00 47.42 34.49
C THR A 12 -33.11 46.47 35.29
N PHE A 13 -33.68 45.62 36.15
CA PHE A 13 -32.93 44.59 36.88
C PHE A 13 -32.78 43.27 36.10
N HIS A 14 -33.70 42.91 35.20
CA HIS A 14 -33.62 41.62 34.51
C HIS A 14 -32.55 41.54 33.42
N LEU A 15 -32.26 42.62 32.68
CA LEU A 15 -31.25 42.58 31.62
C LEU A 15 -29.80 42.44 32.14
N PRO A 16 -29.35 43.19 33.17
CA PRO A 16 -28.02 42.98 33.74
C PRO A 16 -27.92 41.64 34.49
N ILE A 17 -28.98 41.18 35.17
CA ILE A 17 -28.99 39.85 35.81
C ILE A 17 -28.90 38.72 34.77
N PHE A 18 -29.60 38.85 33.64
CA PHE A 18 -29.52 37.88 32.55
C PHE A 18 -28.13 37.86 31.92
N LEU A 19 -27.52 39.03 31.63
CA LEU A 19 -26.14 39.11 31.13
C LEU A 19 -25.09 38.60 32.14
N PHE A 20 -25.26 38.88 33.44
CA PHE A 20 -24.39 38.37 34.50
C PHE A 20 -24.51 36.86 34.71
N LEU A 21 -25.64 36.25 34.36
CA LEU A 21 -25.84 34.79 34.47
C LEU A 21 -25.51 34.05 33.18
N THR A 22 -25.77 34.61 32.00
CA THR A 22 -25.56 33.91 30.71
C THR A 22 -24.18 34.10 30.12
N LEU A 23 -23.53 35.26 30.31
CA LEU A 23 -22.19 35.52 29.80
C LEU A 23 -21.13 34.57 30.40
N PRO A 24 -21.14 34.26 31.72
CA PRO A 24 -20.22 33.27 32.29
C PRO A 24 -20.47 31.86 31.75
N ILE A 25 -21.73 31.50 31.50
CA ILE A 25 -22.10 30.18 30.92
C ILE A 25 -21.59 30.08 29.48
N ILE A 26 -21.75 31.13 28.67
CA ILE A 26 -21.26 31.17 27.29
C ILE A 26 -19.73 31.18 27.24
N LEU A 27 -19.07 31.97 28.09
CA LEU A 27 -17.61 32.00 28.19
C LEU A 27 -17.04 30.66 28.69
N PHE A 28 -17.71 30.01 29.63
CA PHE A 28 -17.37 28.68 30.11
C PHE A 28 -17.53 27.63 29.00
N ALA A 29 -18.63 27.66 28.24
CA ALA A 29 -18.83 26.77 27.09
C ALA A 29 -17.80 27.00 25.97
N LEU A 30 -17.43 28.26 25.69
CA LEU A 30 -16.38 28.59 24.71
C LEU A 30 -14.99 28.13 25.18
N TYR A 31 -14.67 28.32 26.46
CA TYR A 31 -13.42 27.83 27.06
C TYR A 31 -13.33 26.31 27.00
N GLN A 32 -14.41 25.60 27.36
CA GLN A 32 -14.48 24.14 27.21
C GLN A 32 -14.29 23.70 25.75
N SER A 33 -14.87 24.44 24.79
CA SER A 33 -14.70 24.13 23.37
C SER A 33 -13.27 24.34 22.86
N GLN A 34 -12.52 25.29 23.42
CA GLN A 34 -11.10 25.49 23.12
C GLN A 34 -10.21 24.43 23.76
N ASP A 35 -10.45 24.08 25.03
CA ASP A 35 -9.71 23.03 25.75
C ASP A 35 -9.82 21.68 25.04
N ILE A 36 -11.03 21.30 24.62
CA ILE A 36 -11.28 20.06 23.86
C ILE A 36 -10.56 20.08 22.51
N ARG A 37 -10.54 21.21 21.79
CA ARG A 37 -9.82 21.33 20.51
C ARG A 37 -8.31 21.24 20.66
N GLN A 38 -7.75 21.83 21.72
CA GLN A 38 -6.32 21.75 21.98
C GLN A 38 -5.91 20.31 22.31
N LYS A 39 -6.70 19.61 23.14
CA LYS A 39 -6.49 18.19 23.43
C LYS A 39 -6.63 17.30 22.20
N ALA A 40 -7.59 17.57 21.32
CA ALA A 40 -7.70 16.86 20.04
C ALA A 40 -6.39 16.93 19.24
N ALA A 41 -5.82 18.13 19.08
CA ALA A 41 -4.55 18.30 18.37
C ALA A 41 -3.36 17.58 19.04
N GLU A 42 -3.35 17.50 20.37
CA GLU A 42 -2.34 16.73 21.12
C GLU A 42 -2.50 15.22 20.92
N PHE A 43 -3.72 14.72 20.76
CA PHE A 43 -4.00 13.29 20.52
C PHE A 43 -3.64 12.88 19.09
N GLU A 44 -3.86 13.76 18.11
CA GLU A 44 -3.52 13.48 16.71
C GLU A 44 -2.02 13.20 16.49
N ASN A 45 -1.14 13.81 17.27
CA ASN A 45 0.30 13.60 17.15
C ASN A 45 0.82 12.39 17.97
N ALA A 46 -0.03 11.72 18.74
CA ALA A 46 0.36 10.60 19.57
C ALA A 46 0.23 9.26 18.82
N THR A 47 1.06 8.30 19.22
CA THR A 47 0.99 6.91 18.78
C THR A 47 -0.22 6.19 19.41
N VAL A 48 -0.70 5.10 18.80
CA VAL A 48 -1.81 4.32 19.36
C VAL A 48 -1.50 3.81 20.76
N GLN A 49 -0.27 3.36 21.01
CA GLN A 49 0.17 2.90 22.33
C GLN A 49 0.09 4.00 23.39
N GLU A 50 0.55 5.22 23.06
CA GLU A 50 0.43 6.37 23.96
C GLU A 50 -1.03 6.72 24.24
N LEU A 51 -1.87 6.69 23.21
CA LEU A 51 -3.31 6.93 23.36
C LEU A 51 -3.99 5.86 24.22
N THR A 52 -3.61 4.58 24.11
CA THR A 52 -4.08 3.50 25.00
C THR A 52 -3.73 3.80 26.45
N GLN A 53 -2.48 4.17 26.74
CA GLN A 53 -2.05 4.50 28.11
C GLN A 53 -2.75 5.75 28.65
N ARG A 54 -2.99 6.76 27.80
CA ARG A 54 -3.76 7.95 28.17
C ARG A 54 -5.23 7.61 28.44
N LEU A 55 -5.83 6.71 27.66
CA LEU A 55 -7.22 6.30 27.81
C LEU A 55 -7.46 5.65 29.17
N ILE A 56 -6.59 4.72 29.56
CA ILE A 56 -6.65 4.03 30.86
C ILE A 56 -6.58 5.06 32.00
N ARG A 57 -5.59 5.96 31.98
CA ARG A 57 -5.41 7.00 33.02
C ARG A 57 -6.58 7.97 33.07
N THR A 58 -7.07 8.42 31.91
CA THR A 58 -8.19 9.38 31.82
C THR A 58 -9.48 8.77 32.34
N ASN A 59 -9.68 7.46 32.12
CA ASN A 59 -10.81 6.71 32.67
C ASN A 59 -10.74 6.60 34.20
N GLU A 60 -9.55 6.33 34.77
CA GLU A 60 -9.38 6.36 36.23
C GLU A 60 -9.68 7.75 36.82
N ASP A 61 -9.19 8.80 36.17
CA ASP A 61 -9.45 10.18 36.59
C ASP A 61 -10.94 10.50 36.54
N TYR A 62 -11.61 10.15 35.43
CA TYR A 62 -13.05 10.30 35.26
C TYR A 62 -13.83 9.64 36.39
N LYS A 63 -13.47 8.40 36.78
CA LYS A 63 -14.12 7.68 37.90
C LYS A 63 -13.91 8.34 39.26
N ARG A 64 -12.85 9.14 39.43
CA ARG A 64 -12.54 9.88 40.66
C ARG A 64 -13.14 11.29 40.68
N MET A 65 -13.69 11.77 39.56
CA MET A 65 -14.24 13.12 39.47
C MET A 65 -15.56 13.26 40.24
N ASN A 66 -15.74 14.42 40.86
CA ASN A 66 -17.03 14.80 41.46
C ASN A 66 -18.08 15.11 40.37
N TYR A 67 -19.35 14.92 40.72
CA TYR A 67 -20.52 15.06 39.83
C TYR A 67 -20.53 16.28 38.90
N PHE A 68 -20.03 17.45 39.35
CA PHE A 68 -20.06 18.68 38.56
C PHE A 68 -19.04 18.73 37.41
N LEU A 69 -17.91 18.02 37.53
CA LEU A 69 -16.83 18.02 36.53
C LEU A 69 -16.77 16.71 35.73
N GLN A 70 -17.52 15.70 36.18
CA GLN A 70 -17.60 14.39 35.55
C GLN A 70 -18.04 14.45 34.08
N PRO A 71 -19.05 15.25 33.66
CA PRO A 71 -19.44 15.34 32.25
C PRO A 71 -18.33 15.90 31.34
N GLN A 72 -17.60 16.92 31.80
CA GLN A 72 -16.49 17.48 31.02
C GLN A 72 -15.36 16.46 30.84
N LYS A 73 -15.07 15.69 31.90
CA LYS A 73 -14.04 14.65 31.85
C LYS A 73 -14.47 13.47 30.97
N TYR A 74 -15.77 13.15 30.94
CA TYR A 74 -16.33 12.16 30.02
C TYR A 74 -16.15 12.57 28.55
N GLU A 75 -16.43 13.82 28.19
CA GLU A 75 -16.23 14.29 26.80
C GLU A 75 -14.75 14.22 26.37
N GLU A 76 -13.81 14.51 27.28
CA GLU A 76 -12.39 14.29 27.03
C GLU A 76 -12.06 12.80 26.83
N LEU A 77 -12.59 11.94 27.69
CA LEU A 77 -12.40 10.49 27.61
C LEU A 77 -12.96 9.92 26.30
N ARG A 78 -14.14 10.37 25.89
CA ARG A 78 -14.84 9.98 24.68
C ARG A 78 -14.09 10.44 23.42
N LEU A 79 -13.63 11.68 23.38
CA LEU A 79 -12.80 12.20 22.28
C LEU A 79 -11.49 11.39 22.16
N LEU A 80 -10.83 11.10 23.28
CA LEU A 80 -9.62 10.29 23.30
C LEU A 80 -9.87 8.88 22.76
N ALA A 81 -10.97 8.25 23.15
CA ALA A 81 -11.38 6.94 22.62
C ALA A 81 -11.65 6.98 21.11
N GLN A 82 -12.31 8.04 20.61
CA GLN A 82 -12.55 8.24 19.18
C GLN A 82 -11.26 8.38 18.38
N THR A 83 -10.34 9.26 18.81
CA THR A 83 -9.04 9.43 18.14
C THR A 83 -8.21 8.15 18.19
N ARG A 84 -8.19 7.46 19.35
CA ARG A 84 -7.51 6.16 19.48
C ARG A 84 -8.10 5.13 18.54
N LYS A 85 -9.43 5.02 18.46
CA LYS A 85 -10.12 4.08 17.59
C LYS A 85 -9.72 4.28 16.13
N GLN A 86 -9.74 5.52 15.63
CA GLN A 86 -9.36 5.82 14.25
C GLN A 86 -7.93 5.39 13.95
N LYS A 87 -6.98 5.74 14.83
CA LYS A 87 -5.58 5.35 14.65
C LYS A 87 -5.35 3.86 14.83
N LEU A 88 -6.05 3.20 15.75
CA LEU A 88 -5.94 1.74 15.93
C LEU A 88 -6.45 0.98 14.71
N LEU A 89 -7.54 1.43 14.07
CA LEU A 89 -8.02 0.83 12.82
C LEU A 89 -6.99 0.98 11.68
N GLU A 90 -6.35 2.14 11.56
CA GLU A 90 -5.27 2.35 10.58
C GLU A 90 -4.04 1.49 10.90
N GLU A 91 -3.65 1.39 12.18
CA GLU A 91 -2.54 0.57 12.64
C GLU A 91 -2.81 -0.92 12.42
N MET A 92 -4.04 -1.39 12.70
CA MET A 92 -4.44 -2.78 12.43
C MET A 92 -4.24 -3.14 10.96
N ARG A 93 -4.53 -2.20 10.06
CA ARG A 93 -4.40 -2.36 8.61
C ARG A 93 -2.94 -2.36 8.17
N ARG A 94 -2.13 -1.42 8.64
CA ARG A 94 -0.75 -1.21 8.16
C ARG A 94 0.31 -2.00 8.91
N HIS A 95 0.17 -2.11 10.23
CA HIS A 95 1.15 -2.70 11.15
C HIS A 95 0.42 -3.55 12.22
N PRO A 96 -0.21 -4.67 11.85
CA PRO A 96 -1.03 -5.47 12.76
C PRO A 96 -0.26 -6.00 13.98
N ASP A 97 1.05 -6.24 13.85
CA ASP A 97 1.94 -6.60 14.94
C ASP A 97 2.13 -5.44 15.94
N GLU A 98 2.28 -4.21 15.46
CA GLU A 98 2.35 -3.01 16.30
C GLU A 98 1.00 -2.70 16.97
N ALA A 99 -0.10 -2.86 16.22
CA ALA A 99 -1.46 -2.72 16.72
C ALA A 99 -1.75 -3.69 17.87
N ALA A 100 -1.26 -4.93 17.78
CA ALA A 100 -1.41 -5.93 18.84
C ALA A 100 -0.79 -5.47 20.18
N ASN A 101 0.31 -4.72 20.13
CA ASN A 101 0.96 -4.15 21.31
C ASN A 101 0.18 -2.97 21.93
N ALA A 102 -0.78 -2.40 21.21
CA ALA A 102 -1.59 -1.26 21.64
C ALA A 102 -2.99 -1.64 22.15
N LEU A 103 -3.34 -2.93 22.13
CA LEU A 103 -4.64 -3.42 22.60
C LEU A 103 -4.81 -3.25 24.11
N LEU A 104 -6.05 -2.99 24.53
CA LEU A 104 -6.46 -2.97 25.93
C LEU A 104 -6.46 -4.38 26.50
N SER A 105 -5.89 -4.56 27.68
CA SER A 105 -5.99 -5.83 28.39
C SER A 105 -7.44 -6.09 28.82
N GLN A 106 -7.79 -7.35 29.09
CA GLN A 106 -9.11 -7.68 29.65
C GLN A 106 -9.39 -6.89 30.94
N THR A 107 -8.37 -6.68 31.77
CA THR A 107 -8.51 -5.91 33.02
C THR A 107 -8.84 -4.44 32.74
N ASP A 108 -8.22 -3.84 31.71
CA ASP A 108 -8.50 -2.46 31.34
C ASP A 108 -9.90 -2.32 30.75
N LEU A 109 -10.31 -3.26 29.89
CA LEU A 109 -11.66 -3.31 29.33
C LEU A 109 -12.74 -3.44 30.40
N ASP A 110 -12.55 -4.32 31.39
CA ASP A 110 -13.48 -4.46 32.51
C ASP A 110 -13.59 -3.16 33.33
N GLN A 111 -12.52 -2.38 33.38
CA GLN A 111 -12.48 -1.11 34.09
C GLN A 111 -12.90 0.10 33.24
N LEU A 112 -13.06 0.00 31.93
CA LEU A 112 -13.50 1.14 31.12
C LEU A 112 -14.98 1.47 31.38
N ASP A 113 -15.32 2.75 31.24
CA ASP A 113 -16.70 3.23 31.29
C ASP A 113 -17.58 2.50 30.24
N ASP A 114 -18.78 2.12 30.66
CA ASP A 114 -19.67 1.28 29.85
C ASP A 114 -20.30 2.03 28.68
N GLU A 115 -20.43 3.36 28.74
CA GLU A 115 -20.94 4.16 27.61
C GLU A 115 -19.98 4.09 26.42
N LEU A 116 -18.65 4.09 26.65
CA LEU A 116 -17.66 3.93 25.57
C LEU A 116 -17.79 2.59 24.84
N LYS A 117 -18.12 1.51 25.58
CA LYS A 117 -18.33 0.17 25.01
C LYS A 117 -19.64 0.11 24.22
N GLN A 118 -20.71 0.74 24.75
CA GLN A 118 -22.00 0.84 24.06
C GLN A 118 -21.91 1.65 22.77
N GLU A 119 -21.08 2.70 22.76
CA GLU A 119 -20.74 3.49 21.57
C GLU A 119 -19.73 2.79 20.63
N GLN A 120 -19.26 1.60 20.97
CA GLN A 120 -18.28 0.82 20.19
C GLN A 120 -16.99 1.62 19.89
N LEU A 121 -16.52 2.42 20.86
CA LEU A 121 -15.31 3.23 20.74
C LEU A 121 -14.02 2.49 21.12
N VAL A 122 -14.15 1.27 21.64
CA VAL A 122 -13.02 0.43 22.05
C VAL A 122 -13.22 -0.98 21.52
N GLU A 123 -12.11 -1.66 21.28
CA GLU A 123 -12.07 -3.03 20.82
C GLU A 123 -12.66 -4.00 21.86
N ARG A 124 -13.16 -5.14 21.39
CA ARG A 124 -13.68 -6.21 22.24
C ARG A 124 -13.05 -7.56 21.88
N PRO A 125 -12.74 -8.42 22.87
CA PRO A 125 -12.29 -9.76 22.59
C PRO A 125 -13.33 -10.53 21.76
N ILE A 126 -12.85 -11.37 20.85
CA ILE A 126 -13.68 -12.22 20.02
C ILE A 126 -13.02 -13.59 19.82
N GLN A 127 -13.84 -14.64 19.87
CA GLN A 127 -13.55 -15.95 19.27
C GLN A 127 -14.46 -16.07 18.05
N THR A 128 -13.91 -16.42 16.90
CA THR A 128 -14.67 -16.50 15.66
C THR A 128 -14.21 -17.67 14.81
N GLN A 129 -15.15 -18.19 14.03
CA GLN A 129 -14.93 -19.26 13.07
C GLN A 129 -15.60 -18.90 11.75
N GLY A 130 -15.00 -19.29 10.64
CA GLY A 130 -15.56 -19.04 9.31
C GLY A 130 -14.62 -19.43 8.19
N LYS A 131 -14.99 -19.07 6.96
CA LYS A 131 -14.15 -19.25 5.78
C LYS A 131 -13.52 -17.93 5.35
N LEU A 132 -12.29 -18.01 4.86
CA LEU A 132 -11.59 -16.86 4.35
C LEU A 132 -11.88 -16.62 2.87
N ARG A 133 -11.96 -15.34 2.50
CA ARG A 133 -11.81 -14.84 1.14
C ARG A 133 -10.59 -13.95 1.12
N ALA A 134 -9.74 -14.06 0.11
CA ALA A 134 -8.61 -13.17 -0.07
C ALA A 134 -8.73 -12.51 -1.45
N THR A 135 -8.63 -11.19 -1.51
CA THR A 135 -8.84 -10.36 -2.71
C THR A 135 -7.74 -9.32 -2.83
N ILE A 136 -7.15 -9.17 -4.02
CA ILE A 136 -6.28 -8.05 -4.39
C ILE A 136 -7.06 -7.20 -5.38
N ILE A 137 -7.25 -5.91 -5.09
CA ILE A 137 -8.07 -5.00 -5.90
C ILE A 137 -7.20 -3.93 -6.53
N ASP A 138 -7.36 -3.73 -7.84
CA ASP A 138 -6.69 -2.67 -8.59
C ASP A 138 -7.63 -1.50 -8.81
N TYR A 139 -7.30 -0.37 -8.19
CA TYR A 139 -8.10 0.84 -8.27
C TYR A 139 -7.80 1.66 -9.54
N ALA A 140 -8.79 2.48 -9.95
CA ALA A 140 -8.70 3.33 -11.13
C ALA A 140 -7.96 4.66 -10.85
N THR A 141 -7.68 4.98 -9.58
CA THR A 141 -7.09 6.25 -9.16
C THR A 141 -5.84 6.01 -8.34
N GLU A 142 -4.75 6.70 -8.66
CA GLU A 142 -3.44 6.67 -7.97
C GLU A 142 -3.45 7.13 -6.50
N THR A 143 -4.63 7.42 -5.92
CA THR A 143 -4.77 7.85 -4.52
C THR A 143 -5.13 6.72 -3.56
N GLU A 144 -5.45 5.54 -4.09
CA GLU A 144 -5.75 4.34 -3.30
C GLU A 144 -4.75 3.27 -3.69
N ASP A 145 -3.82 2.97 -2.77
CA ASP A 145 -2.87 1.88 -2.97
C ASP A 145 -3.63 0.55 -3.02
N SER A 146 -3.24 -0.32 -3.94
CA SER A 146 -3.87 -1.62 -4.03
C SER A 146 -3.49 -2.50 -2.85
N GLU A 147 -4.50 -3.16 -2.29
CA GLU A 147 -4.37 -3.88 -1.03
C GLU A 147 -4.88 -5.31 -1.16
N LEU A 148 -4.12 -6.25 -0.59
CA LEU A 148 -4.61 -7.59 -0.31
C LEU A 148 -5.54 -7.54 0.90
N ILE A 149 -6.83 -7.66 0.66
CA ILE A 149 -7.88 -7.73 1.68
C ILE A 149 -8.17 -9.20 1.96
N VAL A 150 -8.08 -9.60 3.23
CA VAL A 150 -8.53 -10.91 3.72
C VAL A 150 -9.81 -10.70 4.54
N GLU A 151 -10.89 -11.32 4.09
CA GLU A 151 -12.18 -11.28 4.77
C GLU A 151 -12.49 -12.63 5.42
N LEU A 152 -13.02 -12.60 6.65
CA LEU A 152 -13.66 -13.75 7.28
C LEU A 152 -15.17 -13.71 7.05
N ILE A 153 -15.69 -14.81 6.54
CA ILE A 153 -17.12 -15.04 6.31
C ILE A 153 -17.59 -16.12 7.28
N PRO A 154 -18.28 -15.77 8.38
CA PRO A 154 -18.74 -16.74 9.37
C PRO A 154 -19.73 -17.75 8.79
N ASP A 155 -20.61 -17.30 7.90
CA ASP A 155 -21.60 -18.14 7.21
C ASP A 155 -21.56 -17.85 5.70
N VAL A 156 -21.06 -18.82 4.93
CA VAL A 156 -20.95 -18.70 3.47
C VAL A 156 -22.29 -18.54 2.74
N THR A 157 -23.41 -18.88 3.40
CA THR A 157 -24.76 -18.64 2.85
C THR A 157 -25.19 -17.18 2.97
N LYS A 158 -24.49 -16.40 3.80
CA LYS A 158 -24.68 -14.97 4.04
C LYS A 158 -23.38 -14.24 3.78
N SER A 159 -22.88 -14.32 2.55
CA SER A 159 -21.57 -13.78 2.18
C SER A 159 -21.38 -12.28 2.37
N ASP A 160 -22.47 -11.53 2.57
CA ASP A 160 -22.45 -10.09 2.85
C ASP A 160 -22.19 -9.80 4.35
N GLU A 161 -22.32 -10.81 5.23
CA GLU A 161 -21.84 -10.76 6.61
C GLU A 161 -20.34 -11.15 6.59
N SER A 162 -19.45 -10.18 6.38
CA SER A 162 -17.99 -10.37 6.37
C SER A 162 -17.25 -9.39 7.29
N TYR A 163 -16.09 -9.81 7.77
CA TYR A 163 -15.17 -9.00 8.57
C TYR A 163 -13.80 -8.93 7.91
N ASN A 164 -13.17 -7.77 7.87
CA ASN A 164 -11.77 -7.68 7.48
C ASN A 164 -10.91 -8.31 8.58
N VAL A 165 -9.85 -8.99 8.19
CA VAL A 165 -8.99 -9.72 9.12
C VAL A 165 -7.53 -9.36 8.91
N TYR A 166 -6.89 -8.95 10.01
CA TYR A 166 -5.48 -8.64 10.06
C TYR A 166 -4.79 -9.60 11.02
N PHE A 167 -3.65 -10.15 10.63
CA PHE A 167 -2.92 -11.14 11.42
C PHE A 167 -1.67 -10.51 12.02
N ALA A 168 -1.52 -10.58 13.34
CA ALA A 168 -0.35 -10.01 14.02
C ALA A 168 0.93 -10.82 13.79
N ASP A 169 0.83 -12.10 13.46
CA ASP A 169 1.95 -13.05 13.38
C ASP A 169 2.11 -13.73 12.00
N LEU A 170 1.23 -13.42 11.05
CA LEU A 170 1.21 -14.04 9.72
C LEU A 170 1.07 -12.98 8.65
N LYS A 171 1.83 -13.13 7.56
CA LYS A 171 1.61 -12.30 6.37
C LYS A 171 0.37 -12.80 5.62
N PRO A 172 -0.56 -11.91 5.22
CA PRO A 172 -1.68 -12.31 4.39
C PRO A 172 -1.20 -12.76 2.99
N SER A 173 -1.91 -13.71 2.39
CA SER A 173 -1.70 -14.09 0.98
C SER A 173 -3.02 -14.46 0.32
N LEU A 174 -3.09 -14.35 -1.01
CA LEU A 174 -4.27 -14.78 -1.77
C LEU A 174 -4.59 -16.27 -1.55
N SER A 175 -3.57 -17.08 -1.26
CA SER A 175 -3.72 -18.52 -1.00
C SER A 175 -4.60 -18.84 0.21
N MET A 176 -4.76 -17.89 1.15
CA MET A 176 -5.62 -18.02 2.32
C MET A 176 -7.09 -18.17 1.98
N GLY A 177 -7.52 -17.71 0.80
CA GLY A 177 -8.89 -17.89 0.33
C GLY A 177 -9.33 -19.36 0.35
N GLY A 178 -10.55 -19.61 0.81
CA GLY A 178 -11.14 -20.94 0.96
C GLY A 178 -10.69 -21.70 2.20
N MET A 179 -9.68 -21.23 2.95
CA MET A 179 -9.30 -21.85 4.22
C MET A 179 -10.39 -21.65 5.26
N SER A 180 -10.56 -22.64 6.14
CA SER A 180 -11.42 -22.49 7.33
C SER A 180 -10.55 -22.00 8.48
N LEU A 181 -10.95 -20.88 9.08
CA LEU A 181 -10.24 -20.22 10.17
C LEU A 181 -11.02 -20.43 11.48
N ASP A 182 -10.34 -20.90 12.51
CA ASP A 182 -10.75 -20.74 13.91
C ASP A 182 -9.71 -19.86 14.61
N ALA A 183 -10.16 -18.71 15.11
CA ALA A 183 -9.25 -17.70 15.62
C ALA A 183 -9.81 -16.91 16.80
N SER A 184 -8.86 -16.37 17.56
CA SER A 184 -9.09 -15.49 18.69
C SER A 184 -8.35 -14.17 18.50
N GLY A 185 -8.95 -13.09 18.95
CA GLY A 185 -8.39 -11.76 18.78
C GLY A 185 -9.31 -10.68 19.32
N PHE A 186 -9.26 -9.51 18.70
CA PHE A 186 -10.08 -8.36 19.05
C PHE A 186 -10.79 -7.83 17.82
N ILE A 187 -12.05 -7.42 17.98
CA ILE A 187 -12.83 -6.78 16.92
C ILE A 187 -13.11 -5.32 17.29
N LEU A 188 -12.97 -4.45 16.29
CA LEU A 188 -13.29 -3.04 16.36
C LEU A 188 -13.98 -2.67 15.05
N ASP A 189 -15.22 -2.18 15.13
CA ASP A 189 -16.12 -2.05 13.98
C ASP A 189 -16.23 -3.34 13.16
N ASN A 190 -15.79 -3.33 11.89
CA ASN A 190 -15.85 -4.48 10.98
C ASN A 190 -14.50 -5.21 10.86
N ASP A 191 -13.50 -4.79 11.64
CA ASP A 191 -12.12 -5.22 11.50
C ASP A 191 -11.72 -6.09 12.70
N ILE A 192 -11.12 -7.24 12.42
CA ILE A 192 -10.65 -8.19 13.43
C ILE A 192 -9.13 -8.27 13.38
N LEU A 193 -8.47 -7.93 14.50
CA LEU A 193 -7.06 -8.21 14.71
C LEU A 193 -6.91 -9.60 15.36
N ILE A 194 -6.32 -10.53 14.62
CA ILE A 194 -6.09 -11.92 15.02
C ILE A 194 -4.76 -12.03 15.74
N LEU A 195 -4.81 -12.61 16.95
CA LEU A 195 -3.64 -12.85 17.78
C LEU A 195 -3.26 -14.34 17.85
N ASN A 196 -4.24 -15.22 17.73
CA ASN A 196 -4.00 -16.65 17.60
C ASN A 196 -4.96 -17.22 16.57
N SER A 197 -4.43 -18.03 15.67
CA SER A 197 -5.19 -18.66 14.59
C SER A 197 -4.86 -20.14 14.48
N SER A 198 -5.85 -20.89 14.00
CA SER A 198 -5.69 -22.25 13.53
C SER A 198 -6.45 -22.41 12.22
N PHE A 199 -5.81 -23.04 11.24
CA PHE A 199 -6.36 -23.22 9.91
C PHE A 199 -6.65 -24.70 9.68
N GLU A 200 -7.87 -25.01 9.24
CA GLU A 200 -8.17 -26.31 8.67
C GLU A 200 -8.09 -26.22 7.14
N THR A 201 -7.18 -26.98 6.54
CA THR A 201 -7.12 -27.14 5.09
C THR A 201 -8.10 -28.23 4.67
N GLN A 202 -9.12 -27.88 3.86
CA GLN A 202 -9.94 -28.90 3.21
C GLN A 202 -9.09 -29.59 2.14
N THR A 203 -8.64 -30.81 2.42
CA THR A 203 -7.97 -31.67 1.44
C THR A 203 -8.99 -32.13 0.38
N LEU A 204 -9.13 -31.37 -0.71
CA LEU A 204 -9.70 -31.89 -1.96
C LEU A 204 -8.56 -32.52 -2.77
N GLY A 205 -8.50 -33.85 -2.81
CA GLY A 205 -7.71 -34.56 -3.83
C GLY A 205 -6.20 -34.72 -3.61
N GLY A 206 -5.64 -34.36 -2.45
CA GLY A 206 -4.28 -34.78 -2.08
C GLY A 206 -3.15 -34.10 -2.83
N LEU A 207 -3.12 -32.75 -2.83
CA LEU A 207 -1.90 -31.94 -2.98
C LEU A 207 -2.02 -30.74 -2.02
N LEU A 208 -0.99 -30.52 -1.19
CA LEU A 208 -0.89 -29.48 -0.17
C LEU A 208 -0.45 -28.13 -0.77
N ASP A 209 -0.94 -27.76 -1.95
CA ASP A 209 -0.64 -26.45 -2.51
C ASP A 209 -1.92 -25.62 -2.58
N THR A 210 -2.04 -24.68 -1.64
CA THR A 210 -3.13 -23.70 -1.61
C THR A 210 -2.87 -22.55 -2.58
N ASN A 211 -1.71 -22.50 -3.22
CA ASN A 211 -1.38 -21.48 -4.21
C ASN A 211 -1.90 -21.88 -5.60
N PHE A 212 -2.07 -20.87 -6.45
CA PHE A 212 -2.30 -21.15 -7.87
C PHE A 212 -0.99 -21.67 -8.48
N PRO A 213 -1.00 -22.79 -9.22
CA PRO A 213 0.26 -23.36 -9.71
C PRO A 213 0.97 -22.43 -10.69
N SER A 214 2.26 -22.18 -10.45
CA SER A 214 3.11 -21.40 -11.36
C SER A 214 3.74 -22.21 -12.50
N GLN A 215 3.43 -23.51 -12.58
CA GLN A 215 3.95 -24.44 -13.59
C GLN A 215 2.86 -25.44 -14.00
N GLY A 216 3.13 -26.18 -15.07
CA GLY A 216 2.24 -27.18 -15.65
C GLY A 216 1.16 -26.60 -16.55
N SER A 217 0.20 -27.44 -16.91
CA SER A 217 -0.95 -27.05 -17.71
C SER A 217 -2.13 -26.69 -16.80
N GLN A 218 -2.49 -25.42 -16.84
CA GLN A 218 -3.59 -24.85 -16.07
C GLN A 218 -4.78 -24.57 -16.99
N LYS A 219 -5.98 -24.62 -16.41
CA LYS A 219 -7.24 -24.39 -17.13
C LYS A 219 -7.88 -23.08 -16.66
N ILE A 220 -8.26 -22.23 -17.61
CA ILE A 220 -9.00 -20.99 -17.38
C ILE A 220 -10.29 -21.02 -18.19
N GLU A 221 -11.45 -20.81 -17.55
CA GLU A 221 -12.70 -20.55 -18.26
C GLU A 221 -13.06 -19.07 -18.17
N VAL A 222 -13.39 -18.47 -19.31
CA VAL A 222 -13.82 -17.06 -19.38
C VAL A 222 -15.33 -17.01 -19.50
N LEU A 223 -15.99 -16.42 -18.51
CA LEU A 223 -17.46 -16.39 -18.41
C LEU A 223 -17.95 -14.95 -18.55
N LEU A 224 -18.43 -14.62 -19.76
CA LEU A 224 -18.99 -13.30 -20.06
C LEU A 224 -20.43 -13.22 -19.59
N HIS A 225 -20.83 -12.05 -19.10
CA HIS A 225 -22.18 -11.83 -18.57
C HIS A 225 -22.69 -10.43 -18.89
N ASN A 226 -24.02 -10.30 -18.84
CA ASN A 226 -24.74 -9.04 -18.92
C ASN A 226 -25.96 -9.11 -17.99
N TYR A 227 -26.77 -8.05 -17.94
CA TYR A 227 -27.92 -7.98 -17.04
C TYR A 227 -29.22 -7.80 -17.83
N GLU A 228 -30.36 -8.25 -17.29
CA GLU A 228 -31.68 -8.11 -17.94
C GLU A 228 -32.04 -6.65 -18.27
N ASP A 229 -31.55 -5.70 -17.46
CA ASP A 229 -31.72 -4.25 -17.64
C ASP A 229 -30.59 -3.59 -18.47
N ASN A 230 -29.48 -4.31 -18.73
CA ASN A 230 -28.39 -3.86 -19.58
C ASN A 230 -27.73 -5.05 -20.33
N LEU A 231 -28.21 -5.30 -21.55
CA LEU A 231 -27.76 -6.42 -22.39
C LEU A 231 -26.49 -6.12 -23.20
N LEU A 232 -25.69 -5.13 -22.81
CA LEU A 232 -24.50 -4.72 -23.57
C LEU A 232 -23.48 -5.87 -23.69
N GLN A 233 -22.88 -5.98 -24.89
CA GLN A 233 -21.85 -6.96 -25.21
C GLN A 233 -20.65 -6.24 -25.85
N PRO A 234 -19.70 -5.71 -25.04
CA PRO A 234 -18.63 -4.85 -25.55
C PRO A 234 -17.70 -5.52 -26.57
N LYS A 235 -17.48 -6.84 -26.43
CA LYS A 235 -16.69 -7.66 -27.36
C LYS A 235 -17.41 -8.97 -27.68
N THR A 236 -17.20 -9.51 -28.88
CA THR A 236 -17.65 -10.86 -29.22
C THR A 236 -16.83 -11.91 -28.47
N LEU A 237 -17.34 -13.13 -28.36
CA LEU A 237 -16.59 -14.24 -27.77
C LEU A 237 -15.25 -14.45 -28.49
N GLU A 238 -15.24 -14.35 -29.82
CA GLU A 238 -14.02 -14.49 -30.62
C GLU A 238 -12.99 -13.40 -30.32
N GLN A 239 -13.42 -12.15 -30.12
CA GLN A 239 -12.52 -11.06 -29.74
C GLN A 239 -11.91 -11.29 -28.35
N VAL A 240 -12.65 -11.89 -27.42
CA VAL A 240 -12.12 -12.26 -26.09
C VAL A 240 -11.20 -13.48 -26.20
N THR A 241 -11.53 -14.47 -27.03
CA THR A 241 -10.65 -15.60 -27.34
C THR A 241 -9.32 -15.12 -27.91
N GLN A 242 -9.34 -14.12 -28.77
CA GLN A 242 -8.14 -13.46 -29.30
C GLN A 242 -7.29 -12.84 -28.18
N ILE A 243 -7.91 -12.12 -27.24
CA ILE A 243 -7.20 -11.50 -26.10
C ILE A 243 -6.57 -12.56 -25.19
N ILE A 244 -7.29 -13.64 -24.88
CA ILE A 244 -6.87 -14.59 -23.84
C ILE A 244 -6.03 -15.75 -24.41
N PHE A 245 -6.35 -16.27 -25.59
CA PHE A 245 -5.84 -17.56 -26.06
C PHE A 245 -5.15 -17.58 -27.43
N SER A 246 -5.47 -16.68 -28.36
CA SER A 246 -5.07 -16.88 -29.77
C SER A 246 -4.29 -15.77 -30.45
N ASN A 247 -4.38 -14.50 -30.01
CA ASN A 247 -3.49 -13.46 -30.55
C ASN A 247 -2.03 -13.74 -30.18
N GLN A 248 -1.11 -13.22 -30.99
CA GLN A 248 0.33 -13.26 -30.71
C GLN A 248 0.62 -12.77 -29.28
N TYR A 249 0.10 -11.59 -28.93
CA TYR A 249 0.21 -10.99 -27.59
C TYR A 249 -1.01 -11.30 -26.72
N SER A 250 -1.36 -12.57 -26.62
CA SER A 250 -2.43 -13.06 -25.74
C SER A 250 -1.88 -13.46 -24.37
N LEU A 251 -2.75 -13.48 -23.36
CA LEU A 251 -2.41 -13.99 -22.01
C LEU A 251 -1.73 -15.35 -22.07
N LYS A 252 -2.30 -16.29 -22.84
CA LYS A 252 -1.72 -17.62 -22.99
C LYS A 252 -0.29 -17.59 -23.49
N ASN A 253 -0.01 -16.81 -24.53
CA ASN A 253 1.32 -16.74 -25.12
C ASN A 253 2.29 -15.96 -24.23
N PHE A 254 1.81 -14.95 -23.49
CA PHE A 254 2.61 -14.22 -22.50
C PHE A 254 3.17 -15.19 -21.48
N TYR A 255 2.31 -15.95 -20.81
CA TYR A 255 2.73 -16.88 -19.77
C TYR A 255 3.60 -18.03 -20.30
N ALA A 256 3.31 -18.54 -21.49
CA ALA A 256 4.16 -19.54 -22.13
C ALA A 256 5.58 -19.00 -22.37
N GLU A 257 5.72 -17.81 -22.95
CA GLU A 257 7.03 -17.21 -23.22
C GLU A 257 7.77 -16.82 -21.93
N ASN A 258 7.07 -16.16 -20.98
CA ASN A 258 7.67 -15.66 -19.75
C ASN A 258 8.23 -16.76 -18.85
N SER A 259 7.57 -17.91 -18.86
CA SER A 259 7.86 -19.09 -18.05
C SER A 259 8.73 -20.14 -18.76
N PHE A 260 9.20 -19.87 -19.98
CA PHE A 260 9.94 -20.82 -20.80
C PHE A 260 9.17 -22.14 -21.04
N ASP A 261 7.90 -22.02 -21.39
CA ASP A 261 6.93 -23.10 -21.60
C ASP A 261 6.66 -23.97 -20.36
N THR A 262 7.12 -23.57 -19.17
CA THR A 262 6.86 -24.32 -17.93
C THR A 262 5.44 -24.12 -17.42
N LEU A 263 4.79 -22.99 -17.72
CA LEU A 263 3.37 -22.72 -17.45
C LEU A 263 2.61 -22.54 -18.77
N SER A 264 1.48 -23.25 -18.90
CA SER A 264 0.62 -23.14 -20.07
C SER A 264 -0.85 -23.01 -19.66
N PHE A 265 -1.60 -22.18 -20.39
CA PHE A 265 -3.03 -22.00 -20.20
C PHE A 265 -3.84 -22.57 -21.35
N SER A 266 -4.97 -23.16 -21.01
CA SER A 266 -5.98 -23.66 -21.95
C SER A 266 -7.39 -23.36 -21.43
N GLY A 267 -8.37 -23.38 -22.32
CA GLY A 267 -9.78 -23.21 -21.93
C GLY A 267 -10.65 -22.63 -23.02
N SER A 268 -11.78 -22.04 -22.64
CA SER A 268 -12.78 -21.52 -23.57
C SER A 268 -13.43 -20.24 -23.06
N VAL A 269 -14.05 -19.51 -23.99
CA VAL A 269 -14.86 -18.32 -23.70
C VAL A 269 -16.33 -18.70 -23.86
N HIS A 270 -17.13 -18.37 -22.85
CA HIS A 270 -18.56 -18.66 -22.79
C HIS A 270 -19.37 -17.40 -22.48
N GLY A 271 -20.68 -17.47 -22.75
CA GLY A 271 -21.62 -16.38 -22.51
C GLY A 271 -22.08 -15.67 -23.79
N TYR A 272 -22.70 -14.50 -23.72
CA TYR A 272 -23.04 -13.74 -22.50
C TYR A 272 -24.18 -14.40 -21.73
N PHE A 273 -23.95 -14.71 -20.45
CA PHE A 273 -25.00 -15.16 -19.54
C PHE A 273 -25.77 -13.95 -19.00
N THR A 274 -27.09 -13.94 -19.16
CA THR A 274 -27.94 -12.84 -18.68
C THR A 274 -28.34 -13.07 -17.23
N LEU A 275 -27.92 -12.16 -16.35
CA LEU A 275 -28.19 -12.16 -14.92
C LEU A 275 -29.41 -11.26 -14.60
N PRO A 276 -30.13 -11.52 -13.50
CA PRO A 276 -31.16 -10.62 -13.00
C PRO A 276 -30.64 -9.20 -12.75
N PRO A 277 -31.49 -8.15 -12.81
CA PRO A 277 -31.08 -6.79 -12.52
C PRO A 277 -30.44 -6.67 -11.14
N ARG A 278 -29.45 -5.79 -11.01
CA ARG A 278 -28.82 -5.51 -9.71
C ARG A 278 -29.84 -4.86 -8.78
N THR A 279 -30.02 -5.43 -7.59
CA THR A 279 -31.03 -4.98 -6.61
C THR A 279 -30.43 -4.15 -5.49
N ASP A 280 -29.10 -4.09 -5.37
CA ASP A 280 -28.40 -3.60 -4.19
C ASP A 280 -27.98 -2.13 -4.27
N GLY A 281 -28.01 -1.48 -5.44
CA GLY A 281 -27.62 -0.06 -5.59
C GLY A 281 -26.18 0.28 -5.15
N SER A 282 -25.45 -0.69 -4.60
CA SER A 282 -24.05 -0.65 -4.21
C SER A 282 -23.23 -0.95 -5.45
N SER A 283 -22.27 -0.09 -5.76
CA SER A 283 -21.60 -0.03 -7.05
C SER A 283 -20.40 -0.97 -7.19
N CYS A 284 -20.28 -2.04 -6.39
CA CYS A 284 -19.45 -3.23 -6.69
C CYS A 284 -19.56 -4.25 -5.54
N ASN A 285 -20.18 -5.41 -5.77
CA ASN A 285 -20.01 -6.57 -4.88
C ASN A 285 -19.02 -7.53 -5.56
N ASN A 286 -17.74 -7.40 -5.21
CA ASN A 286 -16.62 -8.08 -5.86
C ASN A 286 -16.74 -9.61 -5.84
N ALA A 287 -17.46 -10.18 -4.86
CA ALA A 287 -17.60 -11.62 -4.68
C ALA A 287 -18.93 -12.20 -5.15
N GLY A 288 -19.99 -11.40 -5.18
CA GLY A 288 -21.33 -11.86 -5.58
C GLY A 288 -21.42 -12.20 -7.06
N ILE A 289 -20.80 -11.39 -7.92
CA ILE A 289 -20.92 -11.50 -9.38
C ILE A 289 -20.43 -12.86 -9.88
N GLY A 290 -19.24 -13.29 -9.44
CA GLY A 290 -18.63 -14.54 -9.92
C GLY A 290 -19.51 -15.76 -9.65
N ARG A 291 -20.08 -15.87 -8.44
CA ARG A 291 -20.98 -16.98 -8.08
C ARG A 291 -22.28 -16.98 -8.89
N LEU A 292 -22.85 -15.80 -9.18
CA LEU A 292 -24.04 -15.68 -10.02
C LEU A 292 -23.76 -16.11 -11.46
N VAL A 293 -22.62 -15.68 -12.01
CA VAL A 293 -22.18 -16.08 -13.36
C VAL A 293 -21.88 -17.58 -13.42
N ASP A 294 -21.23 -18.14 -12.39
CA ASP A 294 -20.95 -19.57 -12.30
C ASP A 294 -22.23 -20.41 -12.35
N ALA A 295 -23.24 -20.03 -11.56
CA ALA A 295 -24.53 -20.70 -11.54
C ALA A 295 -25.24 -20.62 -12.91
N ALA A 296 -25.20 -19.46 -13.56
CA ALA A 296 -25.76 -19.28 -14.90
C ALA A 296 -25.01 -20.10 -15.96
N ALA A 297 -23.69 -20.18 -15.89
CA ALA A 297 -22.89 -21.00 -16.79
C ALA A 297 -23.19 -22.49 -16.61
N GLN A 298 -23.26 -22.97 -15.36
CA GLN A 298 -23.60 -24.35 -15.03
C GLN A 298 -25.02 -24.73 -15.49
N SER A 299 -26.00 -23.81 -15.41
CA SER A 299 -27.35 -24.08 -15.93
C SER A 299 -27.39 -24.25 -17.46
N HIS A 300 -26.35 -23.79 -18.16
CA HIS A 300 -26.16 -23.97 -19.61
C HIS A 300 -25.22 -25.16 -19.93
N GLY A 301 -24.88 -25.99 -18.94
CA GLY A 301 -24.10 -27.21 -19.12
C GLY A 301 -22.58 -27.00 -19.15
N ILE A 302 -22.09 -25.82 -18.77
CA ILE A 302 -20.65 -25.59 -18.63
C ILE A 302 -20.14 -26.26 -17.35
N ASN A 303 -19.16 -27.16 -17.48
CA ASN A 303 -18.59 -27.88 -16.35
C ASN A 303 -17.48 -27.05 -15.71
N LEU A 304 -17.77 -26.47 -14.55
CA LEU A 304 -16.80 -25.72 -13.74
C LEU A 304 -16.34 -26.56 -12.56
N THR A 305 -15.05 -26.88 -12.51
CA THR A 305 -14.43 -27.58 -11.38
C THR A 305 -13.71 -26.59 -10.45
N PRO A 306 -13.38 -26.97 -9.21
CA PRO A 306 -12.64 -26.09 -8.30
C PRO A 306 -11.21 -25.77 -8.77
N GLU A 307 -10.59 -26.66 -9.55
CA GLU A 307 -9.22 -26.51 -10.07
C GLU A 307 -9.13 -25.60 -11.30
N THR A 308 -10.28 -25.22 -11.86
CA THR A 308 -10.36 -24.36 -13.04
C THR A 308 -10.50 -22.91 -12.61
N ALA A 309 -9.49 -22.08 -12.91
CA ALA A 309 -9.57 -20.64 -12.68
C ALA A 309 -10.63 -20.01 -13.59
N ARG A 310 -11.24 -18.92 -13.12
CA ARG A 310 -12.38 -18.28 -13.80
C ARG A 310 -12.12 -16.81 -14.03
N LEU A 311 -12.31 -16.35 -15.27
CA LEU A 311 -12.17 -14.94 -15.64
C LEU A 311 -13.54 -14.36 -15.97
N TYR A 312 -13.84 -13.19 -15.42
CA TYR A 312 -15.08 -12.45 -15.65
C TYR A 312 -14.78 -11.06 -16.17
N PHE A 313 -15.67 -10.51 -17.00
CA PHE A 313 -15.55 -9.13 -17.48
C PHE A 313 -16.77 -8.32 -17.06
N PHE A 314 -16.54 -7.16 -16.45
CA PHE A 314 -17.60 -6.29 -15.90
C PHE A 314 -17.58 -4.91 -16.56
N LEU A 315 -18.72 -4.21 -16.59
CA LEU A 315 -18.78 -2.87 -17.18
C LEU A 315 -18.27 -1.82 -16.18
N PRO A 316 -17.61 -0.73 -16.64
CA PRO A 316 -17.22 0.36 -15.75
C PRO A 316 -18.40 1.03 -15.02
N THR A 317 -19.60 0.98 -15.60
CA THR A 317 -20.83 1.43 -14.91
C THR A 317 -21.16 0.57 -13.69
N ASP A 318 -20.66 -0.66 -13.67
CA ASP A 318 -20.92 -1.63 -12.62
C ASP A 318 -19.96 -1.46 -11.45
N CYS A 319 -18.71 -1.04 -11.73
CA CYS A 319 -17.63 -0.79 -10.77
C CYS A 319 -16.68 0.30 -11.31
N SER A 320 -17.02 1.58 -11.11
CA SER A 320 -16.33 2.70 -11.79
C SER A 320 -14.95 3.05 -11.24
N THR A 321 -14.63 2.58 -10.03
CA THR A 321 -13.36 2.85 -9.35
C THR A 321 -12.37 1.70 -9.48
N MET A 322 -12.70 0.61 -10.17
CA MET A 322 -11.87 -0.60 -10.26
C MET A 322 -11.45 -0.89 -11.70
N GLN A 323 -10.19 -1.27 -11.90
CA GLN A 323 -9.66 -1.71 -13.20
C GLN A 323 -9.65 -3.23 -13.34
N GLY A 324 -9.45 -3.92 -12.22
CA GLY A 324 -9.64 -5.36 -12.08
C GLY A 324 -9.40 -5.80 -10.65
N TRP A 325 -9.55 -7.10 -10.40
CA TRP A 325 -9.15 -7.72 -9.14
C TRP A 325 -8.98 -9.23 -9.29
N ALA A 326 -8.15 -9.78 -8.42
CA ALA A 326 -7.92 -11.20 -8.26
C ALA A 326 -8.44 -11.66 -6.89
N VAL A 327 -9.09 -12.83 -6.84
CA VAL A 327 -9.65 -13.37 -5.60
C VAL A 327 -9.50 -14.88 -5.55
N LYS A 328 -9.24 -15.39 -4.35
CA LYS A 328 -9.54 -16.78 -4.01
C LYS A 328 -10.70 -16.77 -3.02
N ASP A 329 -11.86 -17.22 -3.47
CA ASP A 329 -13.09 -17.09 -2.70
C ASP A 329 -13.24 -18.24 -1.69
N THR A 330 -14.27 -18.17 -0.86
CA THR A 330 -14.60 -19.16 0.20
C THR A 330 -14.84 -20.58 -0.30
N ASP A 331 -15.07 -20.78 -1.60
CA ASP A 331 -15.16 -22.09 -2.24
C ASP A 331 -13.78 -22.63 -2.70
N GLY A 332 -12.71 -21.87 -2.46
CA GLY A 332 -11.33 -22.22 -2.80
C GLY A 332 -10.96 -21.95 -4.26
N VAL A 333 -11.86 -21.37 -5.05
CA VAL A 333 -11.65 -21.16 -6.48
C VAL A 333 -11.00 -19.80 -6.75
N PHE A 334 -9.95 -19.84 -7.57
CA PHE A 334 -9.27 -18.66 -8.10
C PHE A 334 -10.07 -17.98 -9.20
N ARG A 335 -10.27 -16.67 -9.07
CA ARG A 335 -11.04 -15.85 -9.99
C ARG A 335 -10.34 -14.53 -10.27
N ALA A 336 -10.44 -14.05 -11.49
CA ALA A 336 -10.01 -12.73 -11.89
C ALA A 336 -11.16 -11.97 -12.56
N TYR A 337 -11.24 -10.67 -12.32
CA TYR A 337 -12.31 -9.81 -12.82
C TYR A 337 -11.68 -8.64 -13.56
N ILE A 338 -12.13 -8.39 -14.78
CA ILE A 338 -11.49 -7.44 -15.69
C ILE A 338 -12.50 -6.38 -16.12
N ALA A 339 -12.15 -5.10 -15.95
CA ALA A 339 -12.99 -4.03 -16.46
C ALA A 339 -12.99 -4.04 -17.99
N TRP A 340 -14.17 -3.92 -18.61
CA TRP A 340 -14.27 -3.83 -20.07
C TRP A 340 -13.50 -2.64 -20.66
N ALA A 341 -13.37 -1.53 -19.92
CA ALA A 341 -12.56 -0.37 -20.33
C ALA A 341 -11.07 -0.69 -20.50
N ARG A 342 -10.60 -1.77 -19.85
CA ARG A 342 -9.21 -2.23 -19.83
C ARG A 342 -9.06 -3.64 -20.40
N ALA A 343 -10.05 -4.13 -21.15
CA ALA A 343 -10.03 -5.45 -21.80
C ALA A 343 -9.09 -5.49 -23.02
N ASN A 344 -7.79 -5.30 -22.76
CA ASN A 344 -6.66 -5.56 -23.64
C ASN A 344 -5.96 -6.87 -23.21
N GLY A 345 -4.82 -7.23 -23.80
CA GLY A 345 -4.04 -8.39 -23.35
C GLY A 345 -3.36 -8.20 -21.99
N GLY A 346 -3.09 -6.94 -21.61
CA GLY A 346 -2.44 -6.49 -20.39
C GLY A 346 -3.18 -6.86 -19.12
N THR A 347 -4.37 -6.29 -18.93
CA THR A 347 -5.11 -6.39 -17.67
C THR A 347 -5.43 -7.83 -17.28
N PRO A 348 -6.00 -8.70 -18.16
CA PRO A 348 -6.19 -10.10 -17.82
C PRO A 348 -4.88 -10.80 -17.43
N THR A 349 -3.77 -10.44 -18.05
CA THR A 349 -2.45 -11.01 -17.74
C THR A 349 -1.99 -10.56 -16.35
N HIS A 350 -2.19 -9.29 -16.00
CA HIS A 350 -1.91 -8.70 -14.68
C HIS A 350 -2.72 -9.39 -13.58
N GLU A 351 -4.04 -9.50 -13.74
CA GLU A 351 -4.90 -10.14 -12.73
C GLU A 351 -4.53 -11.62 -12.50
N VAL A 352 -4.16 -12.34 -13.56
CA VAL A 352 -3.66 -13.72 -13.43
C VAL A 352 -2.29 -13.75 -12.72
N GLY A 353 -1.51 -12.68 -12.80
CA GLY A 353 -0.25 -12.53 -12.07
C GLY A 353 -0.48 -12.50 -10.56
N HIS A 354 -1.55 -11.82 -10.12
CA HIS A 354 -1.99 -11.88 -8.73
C HIS A 354 -2.46 -13.28 -8.30
N LEU A 355 -3.12 -14.05 -9.18
CA LEU A 355 -3.49 -15.43 -8.85
C LEU A 355 -2.24 -16.27 -8.54
N LEU A 356 -1.14 -16.03 -9.26
CA LEU A 356 0.16 -16.65 -9.05
C LEU A 356 0.89 -16.14 -7.80
N GLY A 357 0.35 -15.13 -7.10
CA GLY A 357 0.88 -14.57 -5.86
C GLY A 357 1.76 -13.33 -6.04
N LEU A 358 1.89 -12.79 -7.25
CA LEU A 358 2.71 -11.60 -7.50
C LEU A 358 2.05 -10.33 -6.95
N ALA A 359 2.87 -9.43 -6.40
CA ALA A 359 2.49 -8.07 -6.06
C ALA A 359 2.79 -7.10 -7.21
N HIS A 360 2.50 -5.81 -7.01
CA HIS A 360 2.77 -4.77 -8.00
C HIS A 360 4.27 -4.50 -8.21
N ALA A 361 4.59 -4.11 -9.44
CA ALA A 361 5.89 -3.52 -9.76
C ALA A 361 5.77 -1.98 -9.74
N ASN A 362 6.38 -1.39 -8.73
CA ASN A 362 6.33 0.03 -8.44
C ASN A 362 7.60 0.73 -8.94
N TYR A 363 7.55 2.05 -9.04
CA TYR A 363 8.73 2.87 -9.27
C TYR A 363 9.07 3.65 -8.01
N LEU A 364 10.35 3.72 -7.66
CA LEU A 364 10.84 4.49 -6.53
C LEU A 364 11.74 5.62 -7.02
N ASP A 365 11.26 6.86 -6.91
CA ASP A 365 11.97 8.05 -7.31
C ASP A 365 12.68 8.68 -6.11
N CYS A 366 14.00 8.53 -6.04
CA CYS A 366 14.83 9.15 -5.01
C CYS A 366 15.49 10.46 -5.47
N GLY A 367 15.11 11.01 -6.64
CA GLY A 367 15.72 12.21 -7.20
C GLY A 367 17.20 12.03 -7.55
N GLU A 368 18.01 13.09 -7.41
CA GLU A 368 19.45 13.08 -7.74
C GLU A 368 20.27 12.17 -6.80
N ASP A 369 19.76 11.87 -5.62
CA ASP A 369 20.32 10.90 -4.68
C ASP A 369 19.64 9.55 -4.88
N ILE A 370 20.07 8.83 -5.90
CA ILE A 370 19.49 7.56 -6.39
C ILE A 370 19.55 6.41 -5.33
N ALA A 371 20.13 6.67 -4.16
CA ALA A 371 20.28 5.71 -3.09
C ALA A 371 19.11 5.81 -2.06
N PRO A 372 18.37 4.72 -1.78
CA PRO A 372 17.38 4.67 -0.72
C PRO A 372 18.09 4.91 0.61
N GLY A 373 17.95 6.12 1.16
CA GLY A 373 18.71 6.59 2.33
C GLY A 373 19.02 8.08 2.33
N GLY A 374 18.90 8.77 1.18
CA GLY A 374 18.98 10.22 1.06
C GLY A 374 17.66 10.83 0.60
N LEU A 375 17.13 11.81 1.37
CA LEU A 375 15.91 12.59 1.07
C LEU A 375 14.64 11.72 0.90
N PRO A 376 13.41 12.28 0.93
CA PRO A 376 12.22 11.43 0.80
C PRO A 376 12.12 10.93 -0.65
N CYS A 377 12.35 9.63 -0.85
CA CYS A 377 11.97 8.96 -2.09
C CYS A 377 10.44 8.94 -2.20
N TYR A 378 9.92 9.08 -3.42
CA TYR A 378 8.50 8.97 -3.72
C TYR A 378 8.23 7.62 -4.38
N GLU A 379 7.31 6.87 -3.78
CA GLU A 379 6.78 5.63 -4.35
C GLU A 379 5.66 5.98 -5.33
N TYR A 380 5.71 5.37 -6.50
CA TYR A 380 4.64 5.38 -7.48
C TYR A 380 4.22 3.93 -7.70
N GLU A 381 3.08 3.56 -7.08
CA GLU A 381 2.42 2.30 -7.41
C GLU A 381 2.10 2.26 -8.91
N TYR A 382 2.28 1.10 -9.55
CA TYR A 382 2.16 0.95 -11.00
C TYR A 382 3.19 1.76 -11.83
N GLY A 383 4.25 2.22 -11.16
CA GLY A 383 5.26 3.05 -11.80
C GLY A 383 6.26 2.26 -12.65
N ASP A 384 6.44 0.95 -12.45
CA ASP A 384 7.34 0.16 -13.30
C ASP A 384 6.66 -0.14 -14.64
N ILE A 385 6.83 0.77 -15.61
CA ILE A 385 6.28 0.60 -16.95
C ILE A 385 6.88 -0.57 -17.74
N THR A 386 7.93 -1.19 -17.20
CA THR A 386 8.68 -2.27 -17.84
C THR A 386 8.24 -3.64 -17.37
N ASP A 387 7.30 -3.74 -16.44
CA ASP A 387 6.72 -4.99 -15.96
C ASP A 387 5.20 -4.95 -16.14
N THR A 388 4.58 -6.05 -16.59
CA THR A 388 3.11 -6.12 -16.67
C THR A 388 2.43 -5.92 -15.31
N MET A 389 3.08 -6.29 -14.20
CA MET A 389 2.63 -6.04 -12.82
C MET A 389 2.80 -4.57 -12.39
N GLY A 390 3.48 -3.74 -13.18
CA GLY A 390 3.56 -2.31 -12.96
C GLY A 390 2.71 -1.54 -13.95
N TYR A 391 2.67 -1.93 -15.22
CA TYR A 391 1.87 -1.22 -16.21
C TYR A 391 1.29 -2.15 -17.28
N THR A 392 -0.02 -2.33 -17.25
CA THR A 392 -0.70 -3.33 -18.08
C THR A 392 -0.65 -3.04 -19.58
N ASP A 393 -0.62 -1.77 -19.99
CA ASP A 393 -0.67 -1.39 -21.40
C ASP A 393 0.63 -1.71 -22.17
N THR A 394 1.77 -1.88 -21.47
CA THR A 394 3.05 -2.23 -22.11
C THR A 394 3.18 -3.72 -22.36
N LEU A 395 2.63 -4.56 -21.47
CA LEU A 395 2.65 -6.03 -21.55
C LEU A 395 4.08 -6.59 -21.70
N TYR A 396 5.05 -5.95 -21.02
CA TYR A 396 6.42 -6.44 -20.94
C TYR A 396 6.56 -7.59 -19.94
N HIS A 397 7.64 -8.36 -20.09
CA HIS A 397 7.95 -9.48 -19.20
C HIS A 397 7.94 -9.08 -17.73
N PHE A 398 7.64 -10.04 -16.87
CA PHE A 398 7.88 -9.86 -15.44
C PHE A 398 9.37 -9.62 -15.17
N ASN A 399 9.65 -8.78 -14.18
CA ASN A 399 10.98 -8.51 -13.70
C ASN A 399 11.62 -9.76 -13.08
N ALA A 400 12.92 -9.67 -12.80
CA ALA A 400 13.70 -10.80 -12.32
C ALA A 400 13.19 -11.36 -10.97
N ALA A 401 12.69 -10.48 -10.08
CA ALA A 401 12.16 -10.88 -8.77
C ALA A 401 10.91 -11.73 -8.94
N HIS A 402 9.94 -11.24 -9.72
CA HIS A 402 8.71 -11.93 -10.02
C HIS A 402 8.96 -13.29 -10.69
N LYS A 403 9.84 -13.35 -11.70
CA LYS A 403 10.20 -14.65 -12.33
C LYS A 403 10.89 -15.61 -11.35
N ALA A 404 11.69 -15.10 -10.41
CA ALA A 404 12.30 -15.93 -9.38
C ALA A 404 11.27 -16.40 -8.33
N ALA A 405 10.32 -15.55 -7.94
CA ALA A 405 9.22 -15.88 -7.03
C ALA A 405 8.37 -17.05 -7.58
N LEU A 406 8.12 -17.05 -8.89
CA LEU A 406 7.39 -18.10 -9.59
C LEU A 406 8.22 -19.35 -9.92
N ASN A 407 9.52 -19.35 -9.56
CA ASN A 407 10.48 -20.41 -9.86
C ASN A 407 10.65 -20.65 -11.37
N TRP A 408 10.45 -19.61 -12.19
CA TRP A 408 10.81 -19.62 -13.63
C TRP A 408 12.30 -19.34 -13.84
N ILE A 409 12.91 -18.59 -12.90
CA ILE A 409 14.36 -18.57 -12.70
C ILE A 409 14.68 -19.58 -11.59
N PRO A 410 15.34 -20.71 -11.90
CA PRO A 410 15.73 -21.69 -10.89
C PRO A 410 16.77 -21.08 -9.94
N PRO A 411 16.84 -21.52 -8.67
CA PRO A 411 17.78 -21.00 -7.68
C PRO A 411 19.25 -21.05 -8.12
N THR A 412 19.63 -22.00 -8.99
CA THR A 412 20.99 -22.10 -9.54
C THR A 412 21.38 -20.94 -10.45
N ARG A 413 20.40 -20.16 -10.94
CA ARG A 413 20.61 -18.96 -11.76
C ARG A 413 20.38 -17.66 -10.99
N VAL A 414 20.25 -17.74 -9.67
CA VAL A 414 20.17 -16.60 -8.75
C VAL A 414 21.47 -16.55 -7.96
N ALA A 415 22.21 -15.44 -8.03
CA ALA A 415 23.40 -15.24 -7.21
C ALA A 415 23.09 -14.32 -6.03
N THR A 416 23.28 -14.79 -4.80
CA THR A 416 23.35 -13.91 -3.63
C THR A 416 24.76 -13.35 -3.51
N VAL A 417 24.91 -12.04 -3.67
CA VAL A 417 26.21 -11.36 -3.73
C VAL A 417 26.49 -10.69 -2.39
N THR A 418 27.32 -11.33 -1.57
CA THR A 418 27.72 -10.82 -0.24
C THR A 418 29.17 -10.34 -0.18
N GLU A 419 29.92 -10.49 -1.27
CA GLU A 419 31.33 -10.12 -1.39
C GLU A 419 31.59 -9.45 -2.74
N ASN A 420 32.68 -8.71 -2.84
CA ASN A 420 33.06 -8.03 -4.08
C ASN A 420 33.33 -9.05 -5.18
N GLY A 421 32.82 -8.78 -6.38
CA GLY A 421 33.01 -9.69 -7.50
C GLY A 421 32.50 -9.14 -8.82
N THR A 422 32.86 -9.84 -9.90
CA THR A 422 32.33 -9.59 -11.24
C THR A 422 31.49 -10.79 -11.66
N PHE A 423 30.29 -10.52 -12.14
CA PHE A 423 29.26 -11.50 -12.48
C PHE A 423 28.80 -11.28 -13.92
N THR A 424 28.42 -12.36 -14.59
CA THR A 424 27.73 -12.29 -15.88
C THR A 424 26.23 -12.43 -15.63
N VAL A 425 25.46 -11.42 -16.02
CA VAL A 425 23.99 -11.40 -15.94
C VAL A 425 23.43 -11.62 -17.34
N THR A 426 22.70 -12.70 -17.54
CA THR A 426 22.13 -13.09 -18.84
C THR A 426 20.68 -12.63 -19.00
N PRO A 427 20.20 -12.44 -20.24
CA PRO A 427 18.85 -11.94 -20.51
C PRO A 427 17.74 -12.72 -19.79
N LEU A 428 16.75 -12.01 -19.23
CA LEU A 428 15.58 -12.60 -18.57
C LEU A 428 14.66 -13.35 -19.52
N GLU A 429 14.78 -13.11 -20.82
CA GLU A 429 14.02 -13.74 -21.89
C GLU A 429 14.69 -15.04 -22.38
N SER A 430 15.88 -15.40 -21.86
CA SER A 430 16.62 -16.60 -22.25
C SER A 430 16.42 -17.79 -21.29
N ALA A 431 15.98 -18.92 -21.84
CA ALA A 431 15.76 -20.16 -21.10
C ALA A 431 17.06 -20.89 -20.70
N ALA A 432 18.19 -20.63 -21.39
CA ALA A 432 19.42 -21.39 -21.26
C ALA A 432 20.62 -20.48 -20.96
N SER A 433 21.21 -20.65 -19.78
CA SER A 433 22.42 -19.94 -19.38
C SER A 433 23.18 -20.75 -18.32
N GLU A 434 24.51 -20.84 -18.46
CA GLU A 434 25.41 -21.32 -17.39
C GLU A 434 25.68 -20.24 -16.33
N ASN A 435 25.18 -19.02 -16.54
CA ASN A 435 25.38 -17.84 -15.72
C ASN A 435 24.08 -17.43 -15.01
N TYR A 436 24.13 -16.31 -14.31
CA TYR A 436 23.03 -15.81 -13.49
C TYR A 436 22.04 -14.98 -14.33
N GLN A 437 20.76 -15.06 -13.99
CA GLN A 437 19.71 -14.15 -14.51
C GLN A 437 19.33 -13.08 -13.50
N LEU A 438 19.65 -13.31 -12.22
CA LEU A 438 19.36 -12.38 -11.13
C LEU A 438 20.55 -12.34 -10.17
N LEU A 439 21.03 -11.15 -9.86
CA LEU A 439 21.88 -10.90 -8.70
C LEU A 439 21.02 -10.33 -7.58
N VAL A 440 21.18 -10.87 -6.37
CA VAL A 440 20.52 -10.43 -5.14
C VAL A 440 21.60 -9.89 -4.21
N ILE A 441 21.60 -8.57 -4.00
CA ILE A 441 22.65 -7.87 -3.26
C ILE A 441 22.01 -7.33 -1.96
N PRO A 442 22.32 -7.91 -0.78
CA PRO A 442 21.82 -7.40 0.49
C PRO A 442 22.34 -5.97 0.74
N VAL A 443 21.45 -5.09 1.18
CA VAL A 443 21.81 -3.71 1.54
C VAL A 443 22.31 -3.69 2.99
N PRO A 444 23.59 -3.33 3.26
CA PRO A 444 24.12 -3.37 4.62
C PRO A 444 23.36 -2.47 5.59
N GLY A 445 23.02 -3.00 6.77
CA GLY A 445 22.41 -2.22 7.87
C GLY A 445 20.89 -2.04 7.80
N VAL A 446 20.26 -2.46 6.70
CA VAL A 446 18.80 -2.44 6.54
C VAL A 446 18.32 -3.77 5.95
N TYR A 447 17.04 -4.08 6.12
CA TYR A 447 16.48 -5.34 5.63
C TYR A 447 15.91 -5.18 4.22
N ARG A 448 16.79 -4.84 3.27
CA ARG A 448 16.47 -4.57 1.85
C ARG A 448 17.50 -5.23 0.93
N TYR A 449 17.12 -5.44 -0.32
CA TYR A 449 17.99 -6.08 -1.31
C TYR A 449 17.86 -5.39 -2.67
N TYR A 450 19.00 -5.13 -3.32
CA TYR A 450 19.01 -4.78 -4.73
C TYR A 450 18.94 -6.05 -5.57
N LEU A 451 18.11 -5.99 -6.60
CA LEU A 451 17.89 -7.04 -7.58
C LEU A 451 18.38 -6.53 -8.93
N VAL A 452 19.41 -7.17 -9.48
CA VAL A 452 20.00 -6.78 -10.77
C VAL A 452 19.60 -7.78 -11.84
N GLY A 453 18.83 -7.30 -12.81
CA GLY A 453 18.41 -8.05 -13.99
C GLY A 453 19.02 -7.46 -15.28
N TYR A 454 18.98 -8.26 -16.34
CA TYR A 454 19.36 -7.80 -17.68
C TYR A 454 18.27 -8.23 -18.67
N ARG A 455 17.76 -7.27 -19.45
CA ARG A 455 16.70 -7.50 -20.42
C ARG A 455 17.15 -7.17 -21.83
N GLN A 456 16.56 -7.86 -22.79
CA GLN A 456 16.80 -7.65 -24.21
C GLN A 456 15.46 -7.64 -24.96
N PRO A 457 15.35 -6.92 -26.10
CA PRO A 457 14.11 -6.78 -26.84
C PRO A 457 13.73 -8.07 -27.60
N ILE A 458 13.39 -9.13 -26.86
CA ILE A 458 13.10 -10.48 -27.34
C ILE A 458 11.63 -10.81 -27.03
N GLY A 459 10.90 -11.31 -28.02
CA GLY A 459 9.50 -11.71 -27.84
C GLY A 459 8.60 -10.54 -27.47
N PHE A 460 7.86 -10.64 -26.35
CA PHE A 460 7.04 -9.55 -25.81
C PHE A 460 7.85 -8.29 -25.53
N ASP A 461 9.14 -8.43 -25.21
CA ASP A 461 10.02 -7.31 -24.89
C ASP A 461 10.55 -6.57 -26.12
N GLY A 462 10.42 -7.16 -27.31
CA GLY A 462 10.71 -6.50 -28.58
C GLY A 462 9.52 -5.76 -29.19
N ARG A 463 8.37 -5.71 -28.51
CA ARG A 463 7.14 -5.09 -29.04
C ARG A 463 7.26 -3.57 -29.10
N GLN A 464 6.78 -2.98 -30.20
CA GLN A 464 6.48 -1.55 -30.26
C GLN A 464 5.14 -1.28 -29.57
N VAL A 465 5.16 -0.41 -28.55
CA VAL A 465 3.95 -0.01 -27.81
C VAL A 465 3.45 1.32 -28.39
N GLU A 466 2.31 1.28 -29.11
CA GLU A 466 1.71 2.47 -29.70
C GLU A 466 1.33 3.50 -28.62
N GLY A 467 1.72 4.76 -28.80
CA GLY A 467 1.48 5.84 -27.81
C GLY A 467 2.51 5.90 -26.68
N TYR A 468 3.41 4.91 -26.58
CA TYR A 468 4.50 4.87 -25.62
C TYR A 468 5.85 4.82 -26.33
N ASN A 469 6.37 6.00 -26.71
CA ASN A 469 7.75 6.15 -27.19
C ASN A 469 8.80 5.94 -26.10
N ARG A 470 8.37 5.68 -24.85
CA ARG A 470 9.20 5.82 -23.66
C ARG A 470 10.37 4.85 -23.57
N LEU A 471 10.28 3.61 -24.07
CA LEU A 471 11.33 2.62 -23.77
C LEU A 471 12.34 2.41 -24.89
N ALA A 472 11.94 2.43 -26.16
CA ALA A 472 12.84 2.14 -27.28
C ALA A 472 13.59 3.37 -27.84
N ASP A 473 12.97 4.57 -27.78
CA ASP A 473 13.54 5.79 -28.38
C ASP A 473 13.97 6.84 -27.33
N GLU A 474 13.52 6.70 -26.08
CA GLU A 474 13.67 7.71 -25.02
C GLU A 474 14.30 7.16 -23.73
N THR A 475 14.65 5.88 -23.62
CA THR A 475 15.39 5.34 -22.46
C THR A 475 16.56 4.46 -22.88
N ASN A 476 17.48 4.23 -21.95
CA ASN A 476 18.59 3.29 -22.09
C ASN A 476 18.24 1.89 -21.53
N TYR A 477 16.96 1.57 -21.38
CA TYR A 477 16.52 0.39 -20.61
C TYR A 477 17.13 -0.92 -21.12
N PHE A 478 17.28 -1.08 -22.44
CA PHE A 478 17.89 -2.27 -23.06
C PHE A 478 19.42 -2.18 -23.26
N ASP A 479 20.02 -1.03 -22.95
CA ASP A 479 21.47 -0.78 -23.05
C ASP A 479 22.20 -1.03 -21.71
N GLY A 480 21.45 -1.41 -20.68
CA GLY A 480 21.95 -1.54 -19.31
C GLY A 480 21.30 -2.64 -18.49
N VAL A 481 21.86 -2.90 -17.32
CA VAL A 481 21.21 -3.71 -16.28
C VAL A 481 20.20 -2.88 -15.51
N GLN A 482 19.05 -3.47 -15.24
CA GLN A 482 17.99 -2.87 -14.43
C GLN A 482 18.27 -3.13 -12.96
N VAL A 483 17.92 -2.16 -12.10
CA VAL A 483 18.01 -2.32 -10.65
C VAL A 483 16.63 -2.15 -10.05
N HIS A 484 16.15 -3.22 -9.44
CA HIS A 484 14.98 -3.19 -8.57
C HIS A 484 15.41 -3.26 -7.11
N LEU A 485 14.58 -2.73 -6.23
CA LEU A 485 14.69 -2.87 -4.78
C LEU A 485 13.50 -3.69 -4.28
N ILE A 486 13.73 -4.50 -3.25
CA ILE A 486 12.66 -5.13 -2.47
C ILE A 486 12.89 -4.86 -1.00
N ASP A 487 11.79 -4.71 -0.27
CA ASP A 487 11.77 -4.77 1.17
C ASP A 487 11.77 -6.24 1.60
N ASN A 488 12.59 -6.63 2.57
CA ASN A 488 12.78 -8.03 2.97
C ASN A 488 13.35 -8.88 1.81
N SER A 489 13.62 -10.16 2.07
CA SER A 489 14.09 -11.15 1.07
C SER A 489 12.94 -11.92 0.40
N ASP A 490 11.73 -11.36 0.38
CA ASP A 490 10.51 -12.04 -0.05
C ASP A 490 10.07 -11.49 -1.41
N PHE A 491 10.26 -12.29 -2.47
CA PHE A 491 10.04 -11.86 -3.85
C PHE A 491 8.56 -11.79 -4.26
N LEU A 492 7.65 -12.14 -3.36
CA LEU A 492 6.20 -11.94 -3.55
C LEU A 492 5.73 -10.56 -3.05
N LEU A 493 6.62 -9.77 -2.44
CA LEU A 493 6.34 -8.39 -2.07
C LEU A 493 6.48 -7.43 -3.26
N PRO A 494 5.94 -6.21 -3.17
CA PRO A 494 6.13 -5.20 -4.19
C PRO A 494 7.61 -4.99 -4.52
N THR A 495 7.87 -4.85 -5.81
CA THR A 495 9.22 -4.54 -6.32
C THR A 495 9.31 -3.07 -6.71
N TYR A 496 10.48 -2.47 -6.59
CA TYR A 496 10.68 -1.05 -6.82
C TYR A 496 11.75 -0.82 -7.88
N LEU A 497 11.36 -0.49 -9.10
CA LEU A 497 12.32 -0.09 -10.13
C LEU A 497 12.99 1.23 -9.72
N LEU A 498 14.31 1.27 -9.82
CA LEU A 498 15.11 2.47 -9.57
C LEU A 498 15.57 3.09 -10.89
N ASN A 499 15.70 4.42 -10.93
CA ASN A 499 16.38 5.10 -12.01
C ASN A 499 17.90 5.05 -11.82
N ALA A 500 18.55 3.99 -12.25
CA ALA A 500 19.97 3.74 -12.06
C ALA A 500 20.91 4.37 -13.11
N SER A 501 20.41 5.27 -13.98
CA SER A 501 21.19 5.80 -15.13
C SER A 501 22.37 6.72 -14.78
N GLY A 502 22.56 7.11 -13.51
CA GLY A 502 23.71 7.92 -13.07
C GLY A 502 23.79 9.34 -13.64
N ASN A 503 22.96 9.70 -14.61
CA ASN A 503 22.86 11.01 -15.24
C ASN A 503 21.52 11.67 -14.90
N SER A 504 21.53 12.99 -14.70
CA SER A 504 20.35 13.85 -14.50
C SER A 504 19.53 14.03 -15.79
N LEU A 505 19.34 12.97 -16.54
CA LEU A 505 18.46 12.98 -17.70
C LEU A 505 17.02 12.89 -17.19
N PRO A 506 16.05 13.54 -17.85
CA PRO A 506 14.63 13.50 -17.45
C PRO A 506 13.98 12.12 -17.70
N PHE A 507 14.78 11.08 -17.92
CA PHE A 507 14.31 9.73 -18.18
C PHE A 507 14.02 9.07 -16.83
N ALA A 508 12.73 8.93 -16.52
CA ALA A 508 12.29 7.90 -15.58
C ALA A 508 12.76 6.54 -16.12
N TYR A 509 13.13 5.60 -15.23
CA TYR A 509 13.43 4.19 -15.56
C TYR A 509 14.81 3.86 -16.15
N GLY A 510 15.84 4.68 -15.87
CA GLY A 510 17.18 4.45 -16.40
C GLY A 510 17.88 3.18 -15.91
N ALA A 511 18.49 2.42 -16.82
CA ALA A 511 19.36 1.29 -16.52
C ALA A 511 20.83 1.74 -16.31
N ILE A 512 21.67 0.88 -15.73
CA ILE A 512 23.11 1.13 -15.62
C ILE A 512 23.80 0.80 -16.95
N GLU A 513 24.24 1.83 -17.68
CA GLU A 513 24.98 1.68 -18.93
C GLU A 513 26.43 1.20 -18.76
N ASP A 514 27.03 0.73 -19.86
CA ASP A 514 28.45 0.42 -19.94
C ASP A 514 29.32 1.56 -19.40
N GLY A 515 30.20 1.23 -18.44
CA GLY A 515 31.12 2.15 -17.80
C GLY A 515 30.50 3.02 -16.70
N HIS A 516 29.19 2.91 -16.43
CA HIS A 516 28.51 3.67 -15.37
C HIS A 516 28.28 2.85 -14.11
N THR A 517 28.06 3.54 -13.00
CA THR A 517 27.92 2.97 -11.66
C THR A 517 26.70 3.53 -10.95
N PHE A 518 25.82 2.63 -10.49
CA PHE A 518 24.88 2.95 -9.42
C PHE A 518 25.60 2.86 -8.08
N TYR A 519 25.48 3.91 -7.26
CA TYR A 519 26.16 3.98 -5.96
C TYR A 519 25.20 4.34 -4.83
N ASP A 520 24.92 3.36 -3.98
CA ASP A 520 24.37 3.59 -2.65
C ASP A 520 25.48 4.02 -1.70
N ARG A 521 25.63 5.33 -1.53
CA ARG A 521 26.63 5.90 -0.62
C ARG A 521 26.29 5.74 0.86
N PHE A 522 25.03 5.48 1.21
CA PHE A 522 24.58 5.35 2.60
C PHE A 522 24.89 3.96 3.14
N HIS A 523 24.73 2.94 2.30
CA HIS A 523 24.98 1.55 2.68
C HIS A 523 26.25 0.95 2.04
N GLY A 524 26.96 1.72 1.21
CA GLY A 524 28.27 1.34 0.68
C GLY A 524 28.21 0.33 -0.45
N VAL A 525 27.14 0.29 -1.24
CA VAL A 525 26.96 -0.66 -2.35
C VAL A 525 27.20 0.05 -3.69
N LYS A 526 28.12 -0.47 -4.50
CA LYS A 526 28.34 -0.03 -5.88
C LYS A 526 28.03 -1.16 -6.85
N ILE A 527 27.29 -0.84 -7.91
CA ILE A 527 26.93 -1.75 -8.99
C ILE A 527 27.39 -1.08 -10.29
N THR A 528 28.31 -1.70 -11.00
CA THR A 528 28.92 -1.14 -12.22
C THR A 528 28.72 -2.09 -13.39
N GLN A 529 28.10 -1.64 -14.47
CA GLN A 529 28.10 -2.39 -15.73
C GLN A 529 29.42 -2.11 -16.47
N ILE A 530 30.19 -3.17 -16.75
CA ILE A 530 31.45 -3.07 -17.48
C ILE A 530 31.19 -3.04 -18.99
N SER A 531 30.35 -3.94 -19.46
CA SER A 531 30.05 -4.16 -20.88
C SER A 531 28.79 -4.99 -21.02
N HIS A 532 28.05 -4.84 -22.11
CA HIS A 532 26.94 -5.75 -22.46
C HIS A 532 26.98 -6.20 -23.92
N ASN A 533 26.21 -7.25 -24.21
CA ASN A 533 25.82 -7.69 -25.55
C ASN A 533 24.52 -8.52 -25.46
N SER A 534 24.04 -9.04 -26.58
CA SER A 534 22.78 -9.80 -26.64
C SER A 534 22.77 -11.10 -25.82
N GLN A 535 23.92 -11.58 -25.32
CA GLN A 535 24.05 -12.79 -24.51
C GLN A 535 24.21 -12.49 -23.01
N GLY A 536 24.59 -11.27 -22.64
CA GLY A 536 24.71 -10.89 -21.23
C GLY A 536 25.47 -9.58 -20.98
N ALA A 537 25.34 -9.10 -19.74
CA ALA A 537 26.04 -7.96 -19.19
C ALA A 537 27.07 -8.42 -18.15
N GLN A 538 28.27 -7.81 -18.18
CA GLN A 538 29.30 -7.99 -17.16
C GLN A 538 29.09 -6.93 -16.06
N VAL A 539 28.78 -7.35 -14.84
CA VAL A 539 28.47 -6.47 -13.72
C VAL A 539 29.48 -6.67 -12.60
N THR A 540 30.09 -5.60 -12.11
CA THR A 540 30.90 -5.64 -10.88
C THR A 540 30.09 -5.09 -9.72
N VAL A 541 30.09 -5.82 -8.62
CA VAL A 541 29.48 -5.41 -7.35
C VAL A 541 30.60 -5.20 -6.34
N GLU A 542 30.59 -4.05 -5.68
CA GLU A 542 31.48 -3.74 -4.58
C GLU A 542 30.65 -3.36 -3.35
N ILE A 543 30.84 -4.11 -2.26
CA ILE A 543 30.26 -3.84 -0.95
C ILE A 543 31.40 -3.28 -0.10
N VAL A 544 31.41 -1.95 0.05
CA VAL A 544 32.37 -1.25 0.88
C VAL A 544 31.91 -1.43 2.34
N PRO A 545 32.68 -2.14 3.19
CA PRO A 545 32.33 -2.24 4.61
C PRO A 545 32.25 -0.82 5.16
N SER A 546 31.13 -0.45 5.80
CA SER A 546 31.04 0.86 6.44
C SER A 546 32.25 1.01 7.36
N ALA A 547 33.15 1.95 7.08
CA ALA A 547 34.16 2.30 8.05
C ALA A 547 33.38 2.71 9.31
N SER A 548 33.60 2.00 10.42
CA SER A 548 33.18 2.49 11.74
C SER A 548 33.54 3.97 11.81
N PRO A 549 32.63 4.88 12.22
CA PRO A 549 32.91 6.31 12.18
C PRO A 549 34.23 6.53 12.90
N SER A 550 35.27 6.85 12.14
CA SER A 550 36.60 7.07 12.69
C SER A 550 36.43 8.16 13.73
N PRO A 551 36.93 7.97 14.98
CA PRO A 551 36.75 8.97 16.02
C PRO A 551 37.26 10.29 15.47
N THR A 552 36.36 11.27 15.45
CA THR A 552 36.62 12.62 14.99
C THR A 552 37.99 13.06 15.54
N PRO A 553 38.91 13.60 14.73
CA PRO A 553 40.18 14.08 15.24
C PRO A 553 39.91 15.02 16.43
N PRO A 554 40.60 14.88 17.57
CA PRO A 554 40.32 15.68 18.74
C PRO A 554 40.43 17.16 18.36
N LEU A 555 39.40 17.94 18.68
CA LEU A 555 39.43 19.39 18.50
C LEU A 555 40.72 19.95 19.13
N PRO A 556 41.38 20.92 18.48
CA PRO A 556 42.57 21.55 19.04
C PRO A 556 42.24 22.14 20.41
N SER A 557 42.98 21.73 21.42
CA SER A 557 42.81 22.19 22.80
C SER A 557 43.04 23.70 22.88
N PRO A 558 42.12 24.50 23.44
CA PRO A 558 42.35 25.92 23.64
C PRO A 558 43.36 26.12 24.77
N SER A 559 44.45 26.82 24.46
CA SER A 559 45.46 27.27 25.41
C SER A 559 44.82 28.15 26.48
N VAL A 560 44.80 27.67 27.73
CA VAL A 560 44.29 28.42 28.89
C VAL A 560 45.24 29.57 29.20
N THR A 561 44.77 30.80 29.00
CA THR A 561 45.38 31.98 29.64
C THR A 561 44.45 32.43 30.75
N THR A 562 44.94 32.35 31.97
CA THR A 562 44.23 32.66 33.21
C THR A 562 44.00 34.16 33.37
N SER A 563 42.74 34.61 33.34
CA SER A 563 42.32 35.78 34.11
C SER A 563 40.86 35.59 34.56
N ALA A 564 40.65 35.74 35.86
CA ALA A 564 39.35 35.58 36.50
C ALA A 564 38.56 36.90 36.43
N SER A 565 37.32 36.86 35.92
CA SER A 565 36.22 37.80 36.20
C SER A 565 34.90 37.31 35.57
N PRO A 566 33.72 37.78 36.04
CA PRO A 566 32.56 36.95 36.29
C PRO A 566 31.72 36.66 35.04
N ILE A 567 30.94 35.59 35.11
CA ILE A 567 29.96 35.13 34.12
C ILE A 567 29.04 36.28 33.68
N PRO A 568 28.86 36.47 32.36
CA PRO A 568 27.58 36.85 31.81
C PRO A 568 27.09 35.74 30.85
N SER A 569 25.87 35.27 31.07
CA SER A 569 25.13 34.51 30.07
C SER A 569 24.85 35.41 28.85
N PRO A 570 25.08 34.97 27.60
CA PRO A 570 24.33 35.50 26.48
C PRO A 570 23.20 34.52 26.12
N SER A 571 21.97 34.96 26.34
CA SER A 571 20.83 34.48 25.56
C SER A 571 21.06 34.93 24.12
N VAL A 572 21.32 33.99 23.20
CA VAL A 572 21.29 34.29 21.78
C VAL A 572 19.84 34.63 21.44
N GLN A 573 19.57 35.89 21.13
CA GLN A 573 18.29 36.31 20.58
C GLN A 573 18.41 36.24 19.06
N PHE A 574 17.65 35.33 18.45
CA PHE A 574 17.44 35.34 17.01
C PHE A 574 16.57 36.55 16.66
N SER A 575 17.08 37.40 15.79
CA SER A 575 16.34 38.55 15.28
C SER A 575 15.45 38.14 14.10
N LEU A 576 14.47 38.98 13.78
CA LEU A 576 13.65 38.78 12.59
C LEU A 576 14.51 38.78 11.32
N ALA A 577 15.62 39.54 11.31
CA ALA A 577 16.57 39.57 10.20
C ALA A 577 17.29 38.22 10.03
N ASP A 578 17.68 37.56 11.12
CA ASP A 578 18.32 36.24 11.07
C ASP A 578 17.35 35.17 10.49
N LEU A 579 16.05 35.30 10.78
CA LEU A 579 15.02 34.44 10.21
C LEU A 579 14.80 34.74 8.71
N THR A 580 14.72 36.01 8.33
CA THR A 580 14.59 36.44 6.94
C THR A 580 15.76 35.96 6.07
N ASP A 581 16.99 36.10 6.57
CA ASP A 581 18.19 35.65 5.88
C ASP A 581 18.24 34.13 5.73
N LEU A 582 17.81 33.39 6.76
CA LEU A 582 17.70 31.93 6.69
C LEU A 582 16.70 31.52 5.59
N LEU A 583 15.50 32.10 5.58
CA LEU A 583 14.44 31.70 4.65
C LEU A 583 14.77 32.07 3.19
N ASN A 584 15.45 33.19 2.94
CA ASN A 584 15.89 33.59 1.60
C ASN A 584 16.87 32.60 0.95
N ASN A 585 17.58 31.77 1.73
CA ASN A 585 18.48 30.75 1.18
C ASN A 585 17.75 29.50 0.66
N TYR A 586 16.46 29.34 0.97
CA TYR A 586 15.66 28.16 0.63
C TYR A 586 14.47 28.44 -0.28
N LEU A 587 14.15 29.73 -0.54
CA LEU A 587 13.02 30.14 -1.37
C LEU A 587 13.48 30.50 -2.80
N GLY A 588 12.77 29.97 -3.80
CA GLY A 588 13.00 30.24 -5.22
C GLY A 588 11.97 31.21 -5.82
N ASN A 589 12.17 31.57 -7.10
CA ASN A 589 11.30 32.54 -7.80
C ASN A 589 9.83 32.07 -7.95
N PHE A 590 9.56 30.77 -7.86
CA PHE A 590 8.21 30.20 -7.94
C PHE A 590 7.41 30.36 -6.64
N ASP A 591 8.09 30.54 -5.51
CA ASP A 591 7.47 30.60 -4.19
C ASP A 591 6.88 31.98 -3.88
N ALA A 592 7.29 33.03 -4.61
CA ALA A 592 6.83 34.41 -4.45
C ALA A 592 5.32 34.63 -4.73
N GLN A 593 4.61 33.62 -5.24
CA GLN A 593 3.17 33.67 -5.52
C GLN A 593 2.37 32.69 -4.64
N TYR A 594 3.02 32.03 -3.69
CA TYR A 594 2.40 31.04 -2.83
C TYR A 594 1.36 31.66 -1.87
N GLN A 595 0.19 31.03 -1.76
CA GLN A 595 -0.91 31.38 -0.85
C GLN A 595 -1.42 30.10 -0.18
N PRO A 596 -1.47 30.02 1.17
CA PRO A 596 -2.00 28.85 1.87
C PRO A 596 -3.46 28.60 1.50
N LYS A 597 -3.75 27.43 0.93
CA LYS A 597 -5.09 27.07 0.42
C LYS A 597 -6.15 26.98 1.52
N ASP A 598 -5.75 26.67 2.75
CA ASP A 598 -6.63 26.50 3.91
C ASP A 598 -6.77 27.76 4.77
N LYS A 599 -6.10 28.87 4.38
CA LYS A 599 -6.04 30.14 5.10
C LYS A 599 -5.44 30.05 6.51
N LYS A 600 -4.69 28.99 6.82
CA LYS A 600 -3.88 28.89 8.04
C LYS A 600 -2.41 28.99 7.65
N ILE A 601 -1.59 29.53 8.55
CA ILE A 601 -0.15 29.66 8.35
C ILE A 601 0.53 28.62 9.24
N ASN A 602 1.34 27.76 8.64
CA ASN A 602 2.15 26.74 9.30
C ASN A 602 3.62 26.84 8.86
N MET A 603 4.48 25.95 9.36
CA MET A 603 5.93 26.01 9.13
C MET A 603 6.35 25.78 7.66
N LEU A 604 5.46 25.24 6.81
CA LEU A 604 5.71 25.03 5.39
C LEU A 604 5.35 26.25 4.54
N ASP A 605 4.71 27.27 5.12
CA ASP A 605 4.25 28.48 4.42
C ASP A 605 5.31 29.59 4.43
N ALA A 606 6.60 29.23 4.44
CA ALA A 606 7.73 30.14 4.58
C ALA A 606 7.69 31.34 3.61
N ALA A 607 7.29 31.09 2.36
CA ALA A 607 7.16 32.12 1.33
C ALA A 607 6.01 33.11 1.62
N TYR A 608 4.87 32.60 2.12
CA TYR A 608 3.75 33.43 2.52
C TYR A 608 4.08 34.28 3.75
N VAL A 609 4.81 33.71 4.71
CA VAL A 609 5.33 34.41 5.89
C VAL A 609 6.27 35.55 5.46
N MET A 610 7.23 35.27 4.57
CA MET A 610 8.15 36.28 4.02
C MET A 610 7.46 37.45 3.30
N MET A 611 6.39 37.18 2.55
CA MET A 611 5.61 38.23 1.87
C MET A 611 4.84 39.17 2.82
N HIS A 612 4.62 38.76 4.07
CA HIS A 612 3.80 39.49 5.06
C HIS A 612 4.60 39.87 6.32
N LEU A 613 5.93 39.81 6.25
CA LEU A 613 6.85 40.09 7.36
C LEU A 613 7.29 41.57 7.46
N GLU A 614 6.65 42.50 6.74
CA GLU A 614 6.84 43.97 6.91
C GLU A 614 5.87 44.61 7.92
#